data_AF-A0A0F8VMZ4-F1
#
_entry.id   AF-A0A0F8VMZ4-F1
#
_cell.length_a   1.000
_cell.length_b   1.000
_cell.length_c   1.000
_cell.angle_alpha   90.00
_cell.angle_beta   90.00
_cell.angle_gamma   90.00
#
_symmetry.space_group_name_H-M   'P 1'
#
loop_
_entity.id
_entity.type
_entity.pdbx_description
1 polymer ?
#
loop_
_entity_poly.entity_id
_entity_poly.type
_entity_poly.pdbx_seq_one_letter_code
_entity_poly.pdbx_strand_id
1 'polypeptide(L)'
;MISSSNKNKSAVRCGICRVEIRDRAQIYQAGVNFGIVCIRCYKQFSSEDIELMANMFIAYGGYFGMLKDSRISTRNILEKLTTELGKQGDDVNFEQINIQLLHKVLLHGITPEQYTHELKKLVE
;
A
#
# COMPACT_ATOMS: atom_id res chain seq x y z
N MET A 1 3.90 24.97 -41.59
CA MET A 1 4.48 23.64 -41.32
C MET A 1 3.81 23.08 -40.08
N ILE A 2 3.34 21.84 -40.18
CA ILE A 2 2.37 21.20 -39.32
C ILE A 2 3.01 20.78 -37.98
N SER A 3 2.30 21.15 -36.91
CA SER A 3 2.33 20.70 -35.52
C SER A 3 3.37 19.65 -35.11
N SER A 4 4.32 20.07 -34.27
CA SER A 4 5.00 19.20 -33.31
C SER A 4 3.96 18.68 -32.32
N SER A 5 3.40 17.52 -32.62
CA SER A 5 2.52 16.78 -31.74
C SER A 5 3.30 16.38 -30.48
N ASN A 6 3.17 17.20 -29.44
CA ASN A 6 3.46 16.81 -28.06
C ASN A 6 2.51 15.66 -27.72
N LYS A 7 2.89 14.43 -28.09
CA LYS A 7 2.22 13.23 -27.62
C LYS A 7 2.40 13.23 -26.10
N ASN A 8 1.37 13.66 -25.39
CA ASN A 8 1.17 13.38 -23.97
C ASN A 8 1.24 11.86 -23.80
N LYS A 9 2.46 11.33 -23.65
CA LYS A 9 2.66 9.95 -23.21
C LYS A 9 2.13 9.93 -21.79
N SER A 10 0.93 9.37 -21.60
CA SER A 10 0.37 9.17 -20.28
C SER A 10 1.44 8.51 -19.41
N ALA A 11 1.82 9.21 -18.36
CA ALA A 11 2.89 8.77 -17.50
C ALA A 11 2.41 7.54 -16.73
N VAL A 12 3.05 6.40 -16.96
CA VAL A 12 2.70 5.15 -16.30
C VAL A 12 3.02 5.30 -14.80
N ARG A 13 2.09 4.96 -13.91
CA ARG A 13 2.29 5.04 -12.46
C ARG A 13 2.32 3.65 -11.83
N CYS A 14 3.16 3.49 -10.82
CA CYS A 14 3.22 2.26 -10.03
C CYS A 14 1.86 1.96 -9.37
N GLY A 15 1.35 0.74 -9.47
CA GLY A 15 0.12 0.29 -8.81
C GLY A 15 0.21 0.28 -7.28
N ILE A 16 1.43 0.21 -6.73
CA ILE A 16 1.68 0.15 -5.28
C ILE A 16 1.88 1.54 -4.68
N CYS A 17 2.83 2.33 -5.20
CA CYS A 17 3.23 3.61 -4.59
C CYS A 17 2.87 4.85 -5.43
N ARG A 18 2.22 4.66 -6.58
CA ARG A 18 1.81 5.72 -7.53
C ARG A 18 2.92 6.63 -8.08
N VAL A 19 4.18 6.36 -7.76
CA VAL A 19 5.33 7.04 -8.36
C VAL A 19 5.32 6.81 -9.87
N GLU A 20 5.66 7.87 -10.61
CA GLU A 20 5.78 7.85 -12.07
C GLU A 20 6.94 6.96 -12.53
N ILE A 21 6.68 6.08 -13.49
CA ILE A 21 7.64 5.19 -14.11
C ILE A 21 8.03 5.82 -15.45
N ARG A 22 9.21 6.45 -15.45
CA ARG A 22 9.75 7.16 -16.62
C ARG A 22 10.48 6.23 -17.59
N ASP A 23 11.03 5.14 -17.09
CA ASP A 23 11.70 4.12 -17.89
C ASP A 23 10.88 2.83 -17.90
N ARG A 24 10.39 2.45 -19.08
CA ARG A 24 9.53 1.27 -19.27
C ARG A 24 10.30 -0.04 -19.31
N ALA A 25 11.64 0.00 -19.32
CA ALA A 25 12.49 -1.20 -19.24
C ALA A 25 12.49 -1.86 -17.85
N GLN A 26 11.81 -1.27 -16.86
CA GLN A 26 11.77 -1.73 -15.47
C GLN A 26 10.34 -1.93 -14.94
N ILE A 27 9.47 -2.46 -15.80
CA ILE A 27 8.07 -2.76 -15.45
C ILE A 27 7.96 -4.22 -15.04
N TYR A 28 7.56 -4.45 -13.79
CA TYR A 28 7.08 -5.76 -13.36
C TYR A 28 5.55 -5.75 -13.39
N GLN A 29 4.95 -6.83 -13.88
CA GLN A 29 3.51 -6.98 -13.94
C GLN A 29 3.06 -7.90 -12.80
N ALA A 30 2.22 -7.39 -11.89
CA ALA A 30 1.65 -8.22 -10.84
C ALA A 30 0.79 -9.34 -11.48
N GLY A 31 0.92 -10.56 -10.94
CA GLY A 31 0.43 -11.78 -11.59
C GLY A 31 -1.09 -11.83 -11.82
N VAL A 32 -1.88 -11.18 -10.95
CA VAL A 32 -3.36 -11.30 -10.96
C VAL A 32 -4.10 -10.06 -11.42
N ASN A 33 -3.51 -8.86 -11.37
CA ASN A 33 -4.23 -7.61 -11.67
C ASN A 33 -3.60 -6.77 -12.79
N PHE A 34 -2.58 -7.28 -13.47
CA PHE A 34 -1.84 -6.61 -14.53
C PHE A 34 -1.28 -5.22 -14.14
N GLY A 35 -1.27 -4.89 -12.84
CA GLY A 35 -0.78 -3.65 -12.30
C GLY A 35 0.72 -3.52 -12.53
N ILE A 36 1.13 -2.35 -13.03
CA ILE A 36 2.53 -2.06 -13.32
C ILE A 36 3.20 -1.66 -12.00
N VAL A 37 4.22 -2.42 -11.58
CA VAL A 37 4.97 -2.18 -10.35
C VAL A 37 6.35 -1.63 -10.70
N CYS A 38 6.77 -0.56 -10.01
CA CYS A 38 8.10 0.01 -10.21
C CYS A 38 9.18 -0.87 -9.57
N ILE A 39 10.42 -0.77 -10.06
CA ILE A 39 11.55 -1.56 -9.57
C ILE A 39 11.78 -1.43 -8.05
N ARG A 40 11.45 -0.27 -7.47
CA ARG A 40 11.63 -0.03 -6.03
C ARG A 40 10.69 -0.91 -5.21
N CYS A 41 9.41 -0.92 -5.58
CA CYS A 41 8.43 -1.79 -4.92
C CYS A 41 8.74 -3.27 -5.19
N TYR A 42 9.13 -3.62 -6.43
CA TYR A 42 9.50 -5.00 -6.76
C TYR A 42 10.70 -5.52 -5.95
N LYS A 43 11.69 -4.67 -5.66
CA LYS A 43 12.83 -5.05 -4.83
C LYS A 43 12.53 -5.05 -3.33
N GLN A 44 11.54 -4.27 -2.91
CA GLN A 44 11.22 -4.07 -1.50
C GLN A 44 10.23 -5.12 -0.96
N PHE A 45 9.31 -5.58 -1.80
CA PHE A 45 8.19 -6.44 -1.39
C PHE A 45 8.26 -7.80 -2.09
N SER A 46 7.81 -8.85 -1.41
CA SER A 46 7.65 -10.15 -2.05
C SER A 46 6.54 -10.12 -3.11
N SER A 47 6.47 -11.16 -3.95
CA SER A 47 5.36 -11.35 -4.89
C SER A 47 4.02 -11.36 -4.19
N GLU A 48 3.93 -12.04 -3.04
CA GLU A 48 2.72 -12.18 -2.24
C GLU A 48 2.30 -10.84 -1.65
N ASP A 49 3.25 -10.07 -1.11
CA ASP A 49 2.99 -8.73 -0.57
C ASP A 49 2.50 -7.79 -1.68
N ILE A 50 3.12 -7.83 -2.86
CA ILE A 50 2.71 -7.01 -4.01
C ILE A 50 1.28 -7.34 -4.42
N GLU A 51 0.93 -8.62 -4.51
CA GLU A 51 -0.41 -9.09 -4.83
C GLU A 51 -1.44 -8.64 -3.78
N LEU A 52 -1.14 -8.89 -2.51
CA LEU A 52 -1.96 -8.47 -1.38
C LEU A 52 -2.22 -6.96 -1.40
N MET A 53 -1.15 -6.15 -1.44
CA MET A 53 -1.25 -4.69 -1.45
C MET A 53 -2.04 -4.19 -2.64
N ALA A 54 -1.80 -4.75 -3.83
CA ALA A 54 -2.48 -4.29 -5.03
C ALA A 54 -3.98 -4.67 -5.02
N ASN A 55 -4.34 -5.86 -4.53
CA ASN A 55 -5.74 -6.24 -4.32
C ASN A 55 -6.41 -5.35 -3.27
N MET A 56 -5.72 -5.04 -2.17
CA MET A 56 -6.20 -4.12 -1.15
C MET A 56 -6.48 -2.72 -1.70
N PHE A 57 -5.58 -2.16 -2.52
CA PHE A 57 -5.77 -0.83 -3.10
C PHE A 57 -6.82 -0.81 -4.22
N ILE A 58 -7.06 -1.94 -4.90
CA ILE A 58 -8.17 -2.08 -5.85
C ILE A 58 -9.50 -2.08 -5.10
N ALA A 59 -9.62 -2.89 -4.04
CA ALA A 59 -10.87 -3.06 -3.31
C ALA A 59 -11.23 -1.84 -2.45
N TYR A 60 -10.25 -1.24 -1.77
CA TYR A 60 -10.47 -0.20 -0.75
C TYR A 60 -9.88 1.17 -1.14
N GLY A 61 -9.23 1.27 -2.30
CA GLY A 61 -8.62 2.50 -2.78
C GLY A 61 -7.28 2.85 -2.11
N GLY A 62 -6.72 3.98 -2.52
CA GLY A 62 -5.45 4.50 -2.00
C GLY A 62 -4.20 3.88 -2.64
N TYR A 63 -3.06 4.09 -1.97
CA TYR A 63 -1.75 3.56 -2.36
C TYR A 63 -0.79 3.62 -1.18
N PHE A 64 0.31 2.88 -1.27
CA PHE A 64 1.29 2.75 -0.20
C PHE A 64 1.92 4.09 0.15
N GLY A 65 1.84 4.48 1.43
CA GLY A 65 2.40 5.72 1.94
C GLY A 65 1.65 7.00 1.54
N MET A 66 0.43 6.89 1.01
CA MET A 66 -0.43 8.06 0.71
C MET A 66 -0.63 9.01 1.90
N LEU A 67 -0.67 8.47 3.12
CA LEU A 67 -0.87 9.18 4.38
C LEU A 67 0.40 9.16 5.25
N LYS A 68 1.57 8.91 4.65
CA LYS A 68 2.83 8.84 5.39
C LYS A 68 3.18 10.21 5.98
N ASP A 69 3.22 10.30 7.31
CA ASP A 69 3.75 11.46 8.04
C ASP A 69 5.08 11.07 8.68
N SER A 70 6.17 11.73 8.26
CA SER A 70 7.52 11.45 8.78
C SER A 70 7.71 11.81 10.24
N ARG A 71 6.77 12.55 10.85
CA ARG A 71 6.84 12.98 12.25
C ARG A 71 6.21 11.96 13.21
N ILE A 72 5.51 10.96 12.69
CA ILE A 72 4.79 9.97 13.50
C ILE A 72 5.47 8.61 13.35
N SER A 73 5.75 7.95 14.47
CA SER A 73 6.32 6.60 14.45
C SER A 73 5.28 5.57 14.01
N THR A 74 5.74 4.45 13.41
CA THR A 74 4.91 3.29 13.09
C THR A 74 4.08 2.84 14.29
N ARG A 75 4.69 2.78 15.48
CA ARG A 75 4.03 2.39 16.71
C ARG A 75 2.87 3.32 17.08
N ASN A 76 3.08 4.64 17.02
CA ASN A 76 2.02 5.60 17.33
C ASN A 76 0.84 5.49 16.36
N ILE A 77 1.13 5.22 15.08
CA ILE A 77 0.09 4.98 14.07
C ILE A 77 -0.70 3.72 14.43
N LEU A 78 -0.02 2.62 14.75
CA LEU A 78 -0.68 1.38 15.15
C LEU A 78 -1.53 1.53 16.42
N GLU A 79 -0.99 2.16 17.47
CA GLU A 79 -1.73 2.41 18.72
C GLU A 79 -3.00 3.24 18.47
N LYS A 80 -2.91 4.28 17.64
CA LYS A 80 -4.07 5.09 17.26
C LYS A 80 -5.11 4.25 16.52
N LEU A 81 -4.67 3.45 15.55
CA LEU A 81 -5.56 2.60 14.74
C LEU A 81 -6.26 1.54 15.59
N THR A 82 -5.55 0.88 16.50
CA THR A 82 -6.13 -0.10 17.43
C THR A 82 -7.12 0.54 18.40
N THR A 83 -6.83 1.76 18.88
CA THR A 83 -7.74 2.52 19.75
C THR A 83 -9.03 2.92 19.03
N GLU A 84 -8.95 3.28 17.75
CA GLU A 84 -10.14 3.57 16.94
C GLU A 84 -11.04 2.34 16.76
N LEU A 85 -10.43 1.15 16.66
CA LEU A 85 -11.13 -0.12 16.48
C LEU A 85 -11.77 -0.62 17.77
N GLY A 86 -11.12 -0.48 18.93
CA GLY A 86 -11.68 -0.87 20.24
C GLY A 86 -12.92 -0.08 20.68
N LYS A 87 -13.32 0.96 19.92
CA LYS A 87 -14.56 1.71 20.14
C LYS A 87 -15.78 1.11 19.41
N GLN A 88 -15.56 0.13 18.53
CA GLN A 88 -16.63 -0.66 17.91
C GLN A 88 -17.00 -1.77 18.91
N GLY A 89 -18.21 -1.69 19.50
CA GLY A 89 -18.67 -2.59 20.57
C GLY A 89 -18.83 -4.06 20.16
N ASP A 90 -19.37 -4.89 21.06
CA ASP A 90 -19.26 -6.37 21.11
C ASP A 90 -19.69 -7.21 19.89
N ASP A 91 -20.20 -6.63 18.79
CA ASP A 91 -20.51 -7.36 17.55
C ASP A 91 -19.38 -7.19 16.52
N VAL A 92 -18.18 -7.63 16.92
CA VAL A 92 -16.94 -7.38 16.19
C VAL A 92 -16.64 -8.52 15.21
N ASN A 93 -16.78 -8.24 13.91
CA ASN A 93 -16.16 -9.10 12.88
C ASN A 93 -14.64 -8.84 12.83
N PHE A 94 -13.88 -9.66 13.57
CA PHE A 94 -12.43 -9.57 13.66
C PHE A 94 -11.72 -9.65 12.31
N GLU A 95 -12.26 -10.40 11.34
CA GLU A 95 -11.68 -10.51 10.00
C GLU A 95 -11.80 -9.18 9.25
N GLN A 96 -12.97 -8.54 9.31
CA GLN A 96 -13.18 -7.22 8.72
C GLN A 96 -12.29 -6.15 9.37
N ILE A 97 -12.11 -6.20 10.69
CA ILE A 97 -11.19 -5.31 11.40
C ILE A 97 -9.75 -5.52 10.94
N ASN A 98 -9.30 -6.77 10.81
CA ASN A 98 -7.93 -7.07 10.37
C ASN A 98 -7.66 -6.54 8.96
N ILE A 99 -8.61 -6.70 8.04
CA ILE A 99 -8.51 -6.17 6.68
C ILE A 99 -8.45 -4.64 6.68
N GLN A 100 -9.32 -3.98 7.46
CA GLN A 100 -9.33 -2.52 7.57
C GLN A 100 -8.04 -1.98 8.21
N LEU A 101 -7.56 -2.65 9.25
CA LEU A 101 -6.33 -2.26 9.93
C LEU A 101 -5.14 -2.40 8.98
N LEU A 102 -5.02 -3.53 8.29
CA LEU A 102 -4.00 -3.75 7.27
C LEU A 102 -4.05 -2.68 6.18
N HIS A 103 -5.24 -2.33 5.67
CA HIS A 103 -5.38 -1.25 4.68
C HIS A 103 -4.82 0.08 5.21
N LYS A 104 -5.27 0.49 6.40
CA LYS A 104 -4.88 1.77 7.00
C LYS A 104 -3.37 1.85 7.24
N VAL A 105 -2.74 0.79 7.73
CA VAL A 105 -1.27 0.78 7.95
C VAL A 105 -0.50 0.90 6.63
N LEU A 106 -0.97 0.26 5.56
CA LEU A 106 -0.37 0.38 4.23
C LEU A 106 -0.48 1.81 3.69
N LEU A 107 -1.61 2.50 3.90
CA LEU A 107 -1.75 3.91 3.53
C LEU A 107 -0.75 4.81 4.25
N HIS A 108 -0.39 4.48 5.49
CA HIS A 108 0.65 5.19 6.25
C HIS A 108 2.09 4.80 5.85
N GLY A 109 2.26 3.85 4.93
CA GLY A 109 3.57 3.42 4.44
C GLY A 109 4.28 2.45 5.37
N ILE A 110 3.53 1.72 6.19
CA ILE A 110 4.01 0.63 7.03
C ILE A 110 3.95 -0.65 6.20
N THR A 111 5.06 -1.37 6.10
CA THR A 111 5.12 -2.62 5.30
C THR A 111 4.37 -3.77 5.98
N PRO A 112 3.92 -4.81 5.23
CA PRO A 112 3.33 -6.01 5.83
C PRO A 112 4.24 -6.67 6.88
N GLU A 113 5.55 -6.71 6.61
CA GLU A 113 6.57 -7.19 7.55
C GLU A 113 6.59 -6.37 8.85
N GLN A 114 6.65 -5.03 8.75
CA GLN A 114 6.65 -4.13 9.91
C GLN A 114 5.37 -4.28 10.73
N TYR A 115 4.22 -4.38 10.06
CA TYR A 115 2.93 -4.59 10.72
C TYR A 115 2.91 -5.90 11.51
N THR A 116 3.32 -7.01 10.88
CA THR A 116 3.37 -8.32 11.53
C THR A 116 4.35 -8.33 12.71
N HIS A 117 5.50 -7.68 12.58
CA HIS A 117 6.49 -7.56 13.64
C HIS A 117 5.95 -6.80 14.86
N GLU A 118 5.28 -5.67 14.65
CA GLU A 118 4.70 -4.89 15.75
C GLU A 118 3.49 -5.59 16.39
N LEU A 119 2.68 -6.31 15.62
CA LEU A 119 1.59 -7.12 16.18
C LEU A 119 2.11 -8.21 17.12
N LYS A 120 3.20 -8.90 16.75
CA LYS A 120 3.79 -9.93 17.62
C LYS A 120 4.19 -9.38 18.98
N LYS A 121 4.79 -8.19 19.02
CA LYS A 121 5.17 -7.50 20.28
C LYS A 121 3.99 -7.08 21.16
N LEU A 122 2.77 -7.07 20.64
CA LEU A 122 1.56 -6.72 21.40
C LEU A 122 0.87 -7.96 21.99
N VAL A 123 1.21 -9.15 21.49
CA VAL A 123 0.61 -10.43 21.91
C VAL A 123 1.57 -11.21 22.82
N GLU A 124 2.87 -10.92 22.77
CA GLU A 124 3.92 -11.41 23.69
C GLU A 124 4.19 -10.41 24.83
#